data_AF-A0A421DZX3-F1
#
_entry.id   AF-A0A421DZX3-F1
#
_cell.length_a   1.000
_cell.length_b   1.000
_cell.length_c   1.000
_cell.angle_alpha   90.00
_cell.angle_beta   90.00
_cell.angle_gamma   90.00
#
_symmetry.space_group_name_H-M   'P 1'
#
loop_
_entity.id
_entity.type
_entity.pdbx_description
1 polymer ?
#
loop_
_entity_poly.entity_id
_entity_poly.type
_entity_poly.pdbx_seq_one_letter_code
_entity_poly.pdbx_strand_id
1 'polypeptide(L)'
;MTTTGPVPALADRAAACADRLRAAERVLLASHIDADGLTSAAIATAALSRAGISVETVFKKQLDAAEIESIAVREYDTVLFTDFGSGQLDVISEHVAAGDFEAVVADHHQPSDPADCHPDAVVDTDGYADFETHLNPLLEGIDGASELSGAGATYVLARALAADDTDNRDLAALAVVGAVGDMQAVGGELVGANAGLVEEGVDAGVLEEGTDLSLYGKQTRPLPKLLEYATEVPIPGISNDQAGATRFLEGLGVDLKTDGDWRTWADLSDDERQTVASGLVQRAVERGVPADKIETLIGTTYTLTTEPRGTELRDASEFSTLLNATARYERADVGLAVCLGERDAPLERARTLLSNHRRNLSEGLTLVKERGVTQAGSVQWFDAGDAIRETIVGIVAGMALGTDGVDSDKPIIAFASTDEDETKVSSRATGPLVGRGVDLSVVMRDAAQSVGGDGGGHDIAAGATIPAGEESAFIEAADEIITNQVS
;
A
#
# COMPACT_ATOMS: atom_id res chain seq x y z
N MET A 1 9.84 7.77 34.17
CA MET A 1 8.43 7.74 33.74
C MET A 1 8.39 6.71 32.63
N THR A 2 7.70 5.60 32.83
CA THR A 2 7.42 4.64 31.75
C THR A 2 6.61 5.42 30.73
N THR A 3 7.26 5.89 29.67
CA THR A 3 6.58 6.50 28.54
C THR A 3 5.72 5.40 27.96
N THR A 4 4.41 5.47 28.20
CA THR A 4 3.42 4.71 27.44
C THR A 4 3.79 4.89 25.97
N GLY A 5 4.01 3.79 25.25
CA GLY A 5 4.41 3.83 23.84
C GLY A 5 3.40 4.59 22.97
N PRO A 6 3.67 4.73 21.67
CA PRO A 6 2.88 5.56 20.75
C PRO A 6 1.39 5.14 20.68
N VAL A 7 1.09 3.88 21.01
CA VAL A 7 -0.27 3.33 21.06
C VAL A 7 -0.49 2.67 22.43
N PRO A 8 -0.96 3.41 23.45
CA PRO A 8 -1.07 2.88 24.81
C PRO A 8 -1.96 1.65 24.96
N ALA A 9 -3.00 1.51 24.13
CA ALA A 9 -3.91 0.35 24.14
C ALA A 9 -3.19 -0.96 23.82
N LEU A 10 -2.12 -0.92 23.02
CA LEU A 10 -1.37 -2.10 22.62
C LEU A 10 -0.14 -2.38 23.51
N ALA A 11 0.06 -1.61 24.58
CA ALA A 11 1.29 -1.66 25.37
C ALA A 11 1.53 -3.03 26.02
N ASP A 12 0.48 -3.66 26.57
CA ASP A 12 0.61 -4.95 27.27
C ASP A 12 0.92 -6.09 26.27
N ARG A 13 0.21 -6.13 25.13
CA ARG A 13 0.49 -7.08 24.04
C ARG A 13 1.90 -6.91 23.47
N ALA A 14 2.30 -5.66 23.24
CA ALA A 14 3.63 -5.37 22.72
C ALA A 14 4.73 -5.78 23.72
N ALA A 15 4.50 -5.61 25.02
CA ALA A 15 5.41 -6.08 26.06
C ALA A 15 5.53 -7.61 26.06
N ALA A 16 4.41 -8.35 25.96
CA ALA A 16 4.41 -9.80 25.88
C ALA A 16 5.19 -10.32 24.65
N CYS A 17 4.92 -9.74 23.47
CA CYS A 17 5.68 -10.03 22.26
C CYS A 17 7.18 -9.73 22.40
N ALA A 18 7.52 -8.57 22.96
CA ALA A 18 8.92 -8.17 23.16
C ALA A 18 9.65 -9.11 24.14
N ASP A 19 9.00 -9.54 25.22
CA ASP A 19 9.58 -10.46 26.19
C ASP A 19 9.80 -11.86 25.60
N ARG A 20 8.86 -12.33 24.78
CA ARG A 20 9.03 -13.58 24.03
C ARG A 20 10.23 -13.50 23.08
N LEU A 21 10.35 -12.42 22.31
CA LEU A 21 11.46 -12.24 21.37
C LEU A 21 12.82 -12.11 22.07
N ARG A 22 12.89 -11.43 23.22
CA ARG A 22 14.13 -11.35 24.04
C ARG A 22 14.59 -12.70 24.57
N ALA A 23 13.68 -13.64 24.76
CA ALA A 23 14.00 -14.99 25.21
C ALA A 23 14.51 -15.90 24.07
N ALA A 24 14.33 -15.49 22.81
CA ALA A 24 14.75 -16.26 21.65
C ALA A 24 16.26 -16.14 21.38
N GLU A 25 16.89 -17.25 20.97
CA GLU A 25 18.30 -17.24 20.52
C GLU A 25 18.43 -16.62 19.11
N ARG A 26 17.49 -16.97 18.23
CA ARG A 26 17.37 -16.46 16.87
C ARG A 26 15.90 -16.41 16.47
N VAL A 27 15.55 -15.44 15.62
CA VAL A 27 14.19 -15.23 15.13
C VAL A 27 14.17 -15.36 13.62
N LEU A 28 13.23 -16.13 13.09
CA LEU A 28 12.86 -16.06 11.68
C LEU A 28 11.76 -15.00 11.54
N LEU A 29 12.07 -13.91 10.85
CA LEU A 29 11.14 -12.84 10.54
C LEU A 29 10.52 -13.12 9.16
N ALA A 30 9.24 -13.46 9.13
CA ALA A 30 8.47 -13.58 7.91
C ALA A 30 7.63 -12.31 7.72
N SER A 31 7.65 -11.73 6.52
CA SER A 31 6.86 -10.53 6.22
C SER A 31 6.23 -10.56 4.83
N HIS A 32 5.15 -9.81 4.67
CA HIS A 32 4.51 -9.60 3.37
C HIS A 32 5.40 -8.78 2.41
N ILE A 33 5.13 -8.87 1.10
CA ILE A 33 5.92 -8.24 0.02
C ILE A 33 5.18 -7.07 -0.63
N ASP A 34 4.98 -6.01 0.14
CA ASP A 34 4.53 -4.70 -0.32
C ASP A 34 5.21 -3.59 0.49
N ALA A 35 4.74 -2.34 0.40
CA ALA A 35 5.32 -1.25 1.17
C ALA A 35 5.17 -1.43 2.70
N ASP A 36 4.03 -1.92 3.18
CA ASP A 36 3.77 -2.08 4.62
C ASP A 36 4.56 -3.26 5.18
N GLY A 37 4.62 -4.38 4.47
CA GLY A 37 5.46 -5.52 4.81
C GLY A 37 6.95 -5.22 4.72
N LEU A 38 7.42 -4.49 3.70
CA LEU A 38 8.85 -4.13 3.61
C LEU A 38 9.29 -3.18 4.73
N THR A 39 8.44 -2.23 5.10
CA THR A 39 8.72 -1.33 6.22
C THR A 39 8.61 -2.07 7.56
N SER A 40 7.61 -2.93 7.75
CA SER A 40 7.50 -3.83 8.91
C SER A 40 8.76 -4.67 9.09
N ALA A 41 9.20 -5.35 8.04
CA ALA A 41 10.39 -6.17 8.07
C ALA A 41 11.64 -5.36 8.44
N ALA A 42 11.78 -4.13 7.92
CA ALA A 42 12.90 -3.26 8.23
C ALA A 42 12.87 -2.77 9.69
N ILE A 43 11.69 -2.38 10.19
CA ILE A 43 11.47 -1.95 11.58
C ILE A 43 11.82 -3.09 12.53
N ALA A 44 11.26 -4.29 12.30
CA ALA A 44 11.54 -5.48 13.10
C ALA A 44 13.02 -5.86 13.04
N THR A 45 13.62 -5.91 11.85
CA THR A 45 15.04 -6.25 11.67
C THR A 45 15.95 -5.27 12.42
N ALA A 46 15.69 -3.97 12.30
CA ALA A 46 16.46 -2.95 13.00
C ALA A 46 16.30 -3.06 14.53
N ALA A 47 15.07 -3.22 15.02
CA ALA A 47 14.77 -3.32 16.44
C ALA A 47 15.39 -4.58 17.08
N LEU A 48 15.22 -5.75 16.46
CA LEU A 48 15.81 -7.02 16.90
C LEU A 48 17.34 -6.94 16.91
N SER A 49 17.94 -6.40 15.85
CA SER A 49 19.39 -6.22 15.76
C SER A 49 19.93 -5.30 16.86
N ARG A 50 19.23 -4.19 17.15
CA ARG A 50 19.58 -3.27 18.25
C ARG A 50 19.44 -3.92 19.62
N ALA A 51 18.46 -4.82 19.79
CA ALA A 51 18.30 -5.63 20.99
C ALA A 51 19.32 -6.79 21.09
N GLY A 52 20.19 -6.98 20.09
CA GLY A 52 21.19 -8.05 20.07
C GLY A 52 20.63 -9.42 19.71
N ILE A 53 19.43 -9.49 19.13
CA ILE A 53 18.74 -10.72 18.74
C ILE A 53 19.09 -11.03 17.28
N SER A 54 19.56 -12.25 17.01
CA SER A 54 19.87 -12.69 15.64
C SER A 54 18.58 -12.86 14.84
N VAL A 55 18.51 -12.27 13.64
CA VAL A 55 17.33 -12.32 12.78
C VAL A 55 17.68 -12.78 11.36
N GLU A 56 16.89 -13.70 10.82
CA GLU A 56 16.85 -14.03 9.39
C GLU A 56 15.50 -13.55 8.84
N THR A 57 15.51 -12.80 7.74
CA THR A 57 14.28 -12.25 7.14
C THR A 57 13.90 -13.00 5.88
N VAL A 58 12.63 -13.37 5.77
CA VAL A 58 12.03 -13.97 4.58
C VAL A 58 10.77 -13.19 4.18
N PHE A 59 10.53 -13.11 2.87
CA PHE A 59 9.36 -12.46 2.32
C PHE A 59 8.47 -13.49 1.63
N LYS A 60 7.16 -13.38 1.85
CA LYS A 60 6.15 -14.20 1.17
C LYS A 60 5.11 -13.29 0.49
N LYS A 61 4.67 -13.68 -0.70
CA LYS A 61 3.58 -12.98 -1.41
C LYS A 61 2.24 -13.24 -0.74
N GLN A 62 2.03 -14.46 -0.28
CA GLN A 62 0.88 -14.91 0.47
C GLN A 62 1.39 -15.90 1.52
N LEU A 63 0.64 -16.07 2.60
CA LEU A 63 0.99 -16.96 3.69
C LEU A 63 0.08 -18.20 3.67
N ASP A 64 0.07 -18.92 2.55
CA ASP A 64 -0.72 -20.15 2.45
C ASP A 64 -0.10 -21.30 3.29
N ALA A 65 -0.79 -22.43 3.37
CA ALA A 65 -0.34 -23.58 4.16
C ALA A 65 1.02 -24.13 3.70
N ALA A 66 1.33 -24.08 2.40
CA ALA A 66 2.62 -24.54 1.89
C ALA A 66 3.75 -23.58 2.29
N GLU A 67 3.47 -22.27 2.30
CA GLU A 67 4.42 -21.26 2.74
C GLU A 67 4.67 -21.31 4.25
N ILE A 68 3.65 -21.58 5.07
CA ILE A 68 3.80 -21.82 6.52
C ILE A 68 4.58 -23.10 6.80
N GLU A 69 4.30 -24.20 6.10
CA GLU A 69 5.11 -25.43 6.17
C GLU A 69 6.58 -25.13 5.81
N SER A 70 6.82 -24.33 4.77
CA SER A 70 8.17 -23.93 4.37
C SER A 70 8.93 -23.14 5.44
N ILE A 71 8.20 -22.46 6.33
CA ILE A 71 8.73 -21.73 7.49
C ILE A 71 9.05 -22.73 8.60
N ALA A 72 8.14 -23.65 8.92
CA ALA A 72 8.32 -24.69 9.93
C ALA A 72 9.57 -25.55 9.66
N VAL A 73 9.78 -25.96 8.40
CA VAL A 73 10.94 -26.79 7.99
C VAL A 73 12.30 -26.09 8.17
N ARG A 74 12.34 -24.77 8.42
CA ARG A 74 13.61 -24.06 8.71
C ARG A 74 14.13 -24.27 10.14
N GLU A 75 13.37 -24.95 11.00
CA GLU A 75 13.76 -25.34 12.36
C GLU A 75 14.17 -24.12 13.23
N TYR A 76 13.36 -23.06 13.19
CA TYR A 76 13.49 -21.90 14.07
C TYR A 76 12.52 -22.03 15.25
N ASP A 77 13.03 -21.94 16.49
CA ASP A 77 12.17 -22.06 17.69
C ASP A 77 11.18 -20.88 17.85
N THR A 78 11.45 -19.74 17.20
CA THR A 78 10.60 -18.55 17.25
C THR A 78 10.48 -17.93 15.87
N VAL A 79 9.24 -17.71 15.44
CA VAL A 79 8.90 -17.05 14.19
C VAL A 79 8.11 -15.79 14.49
N LEU A 80 8.59 -14.66 13.95
CA LEU A 80 7.89 -13.37 13.97
C LEU A 80 7.23 -13.16 12.61
N PHE A 81 5.91 -13.07 12.57
CA PHE A 81 5.13 -12.71 11.40
C PHE A 81 4.79 -11.22 11.47
N THR A 82 5.08 -10.48 10.42
CA THR A 82 4.74 -9.05 10.32
C THR A 82 3.93 -8.75 9.08
N ASP A 83 2.89 -7.92 9.21
CA ASP A 83 1.98 -7.53 8.13
C ASP A 83 1.15 -8.71 7.53
N PHE A 84 1.14 -9.84 8.22
CA PHE A 84 0.27 -10.98 7.98
C PHE A 84 0.30 -11.94 9.19
N GLY A 85 -0.45 -13.04 9.11
CA GLY A 85 -0.45 -14.11 10.10
C GLY A 85 -1.74 -14.17 10.91
N SER A 86 -2.42 -13.04 11.16
CA SER A 86 -3.67 -13.06 11.93
C SER A 86 -4.77 -13.82 11.20
N GLY A 87 -4.89 -13.61 9.89
CA GLY A 87 -5.87 -14.30 9.05
C GLY A 87 -5.51 -15.75 8.73
N GLN A 88 -4.34 -16.23 9.18
CA GLN A 88 -3.82 -17.57 8.92
C GLN A 88 -3.58 -18.37 10.21
N LEU A 89 -4.24 -17.96 11.30
CA LEU A 89 -4.11 -18.65 12.58
C LEU A 89 -4.72 -20.05 12.55
N ASP A 90 -5.65 -20.34 11.65
CA ASP A 90 -6.16 -21.68 11.37
C ASP A 90 -5.03 -22.66 11.03
N VAL A 91 -4.03 -22.23 10.26
CA VAL A 91 -2.86 -23.06 9.91
C VAL A 91 -1.70 -22.88 10.89
N ILE A 92 -1.39 -21.63 11.29
CA ILE A 92 -0.27 -21.36 12.21
C ILE A 92 -0.48 -22.07 13.56
N SER A 93 -1.71 -22.10 14.07
CA SER A 93 -2.03 -22.72 15.36
C SER A 93 -1.76 -24.22 15.39
N GLU A 94 -1.91 -24.93 14.27
CA GLU A 94 -1.57 -26.36 14.15
C GLU A 94 -0.06 -26.59 14.32
N HIS A 95 0.77 -25.76 13.70
CA HIS A 95 2.23 -25.82 13.84
C HIS A 95 2.70 -25.45 15.26
N VAL A 96 2.08 -24.44 15.86
CA VAL A 96 2.34 -24.06 17.26
C VAL A 96 1.98 -25.20 18.21
N ALA A 97 0.84 -25.85 18.00
CA ALA A 97 0.41 -27.00 18.81
C ALA A 97 1.29 -28.24 18.61
N ALA A 98 1.81 -28.44 17.40
CA ALA A 98 2.77 -29.49 17.08
C ALA A 98 4.16 -29.24 17.71
N GLY A 99 4.43 -28.00 18.12
CA GLY A 99 5.71 -27.57 18.68
C GLY A 99 6.78 -27.30 17.61
N ASP A 100 6.38 -26.99 16.38
CA ASP A 100 7.31 -26.69 15.29
C ASP A 100 8.01 -25.34 15.51
N PHE A 101 7.29 -24.37 16.07
CA PHE A 101 7.83 -23.07 16.49
C PHE A 101 6.86 -22.38 17.46
N GLU A 102 7.36 -21.38 18.19
CA GLU A 102 6.50 -20.40 18.88
C GLU A 102 6.26 -19.19 17.98
N ALA A 103 5.00 -18.78 17.86
CA ALA A 103 4.59 -17.67 17.00
C ALA A 103 4.58 -16.33 17.76
N VAL A 104 5.06 -15.28 17.11
CA VAL A 104 4.80 -13.88 17.47
C VAL A 104 4.21 -13.21 16.23
N VAL A 105 3.09 -12.51 16.37
CA VAL A 105 2.40 -11.87 15.24
C VAL A 105 2.27 -10.38 15.52
N ALA A 106 2.73 -9.54 14.60
CA ALA A 106 2.50 -8.09 14.60
C ALA A 106 1.84 -7.69 13.28
N ASP A 107 0.53 -7.54 13.30
CA ASP A 107 -0.31 -7.51 12.10
C ASP A 107 -1.58 -6.69 12.36
N HIS A 108 -2.31 -6.32 11.31
CA HIS A 108 -3.52 -5.49 11.34
C HIS A 108 -4.72 -6.12 10.64
N HIS A 109 -4.52 -7.25 9.96
CA HIS A 109 -5.60 -7.98 9.31
C HIS A 109 -6.57 -8.61 10.31
N GLN A 110 -7.78 -8.92 9.84
CA GLN A 110 -8.76 -9.64 10.64
C GLN A 110 -8.22 -11.01 11.07
N PRO A 111 -8.21 -11.32 12.39
CA PRO A 111 -7.84 -12.66 12.84
C PRO A 111 -8.81 -13.75 12.35
N SER A 112 -8.31 -14.99 12.24
CA SER A 112 -9.12 -16.16 11.92
C SER A 112 -10.24 -16.40 12.95
N ASP A 113 -11.27 -17.14 12.55
CA ASP A 113 -12.30 -17.62 13.48
C ASP A 113 -11.66 -18.62 14.46
N PRO A 114 -11.83 -18.45 15.78
CA PRO A 114 -11.26 -19.37 16.77
C PRO A 114 -11.76 -20.82 16.60
N ALA A 115 -12.91 -21.04 15.98
CA ALA A 115 -13.44 -22.38 15.70
C ALA A 115 -12.67 -23.15 14.63
N ASP A 116 -11.93 -22.45 13.75
CA ASP A 116 -11.13 -23.03 12.68
C ASP A 116 -9.67 -23.30 13.12
N CYS A 117 -9.30 -22.90 14.33
CA CYS A 117 -7.94 -22.99 14.86
C CYS A 117 -7.76 -24.16 15.84
N HIS A 118 -6.51 -24.55 16.09
CA HIS A 118 -6.18 -25.56 17.07
C HIS A 118 -6.49 -25.08 18.50
N PRO A 119 -7.34 -25.78 19.27
CA PRO A 119 -7.90 -25.28 20.54
C PRO A 119 -6.89 -25.16 21.68
N ASP A 120 -5.73 -25.81 21.57
CA ASP A 120 -4.64 -25.70 22.56
C ASP A 120 -3.69 -24.52 22.30
N ALA A 121 -3.76 -23.91 21.10
CA ALA A 121 -2.82 -22.85 20.68
C ALA A 121 -3.44 -21.45 20.71
N VAL A 122 -4.77 -21.34 20.61
CA VAL A 122 -5.49 -20.05 20.61
C VAL A 122 -6.62 -20.03 21.64
N VAL A 123 -7.06 -18.82 21.97
CA VAL A 123 -8.28 -18.53 22.73
C VAL A 123 -9.24 -17.68 21.89
N ASP A 124 -10.50 -17.66 22.28
CA ASP A 124 -11.51 -16.76 21.71
C ASP A 124 -11.48 -15.41 22.47
N THR A 125 -11.14 -14.35 21.73
CA THR A 125 -11.24 -12.96 22.18
C THR A 125 -12.21 -12.24 21.27
N ASP A 126 -13.43 -11.98 21.75
CA ASP A 126 -14.49 -11.26 21.03
C ASP A 126 -14.80 -11.81 19.62
N GLY A 127 -14.72 -13.14 19.45
CA GLY A 127 -14.98 -13.84 18.19
C GLY A 127 -13.76 -13.96 17.26
N TYR A 128 -12.58 -13.56 17.73
CA TYR A 128 -11.31 -13.70 17.03
C TYR A 128 -10.40 -14.72 17.73
N ALA A 129 -9.66 -15.48 16.93
CA ALA A 129 -8.54 -16.28 17.42
C ALA A 129 -7.44 -15.35 17.94
N ASP A 130 -6.99 -15.58 19.17
CA ASP A 130 -6.01 -14.77 19.87
C ASP A 130 -5.06 -15.65 20.71
N PHE A 131 -3.89 -15.12 21.06
CA PHE A 131 -2.92 -15.74 21.96
C PHE A 131 -1.99 -14.67 22.55
N GLU A 132 -1.20 -15.04 23.56
CA GLU A 132 -0.42 -14.09 24.37
C GLU A 132 0.53 -13.18 23.55
N THR A 133 1.10 -13.70 22.47
CA THR A 133 2.06 -13.01 21.59
C THR A 133 1.45 -12.56 20.26
N HIS A 134 0.16 -12.21 20.29
CA HIS A 134 -0.58 -11.61 19.17
C HIS A 134 -0.77 -10.10 19.38
N LEU A 135 0.04 -9.32 18.65
CA LEU A 135 -0.04 -7.87 18.61
C LEU A 135 -0.87 -7.45 17.38
N ASN A 136 -2.18 -7.28 17.59
CA ASN A 136 -3.09 -6.85 16.55
C ASN A 136 -4.07 -5.76 17.07
N PRO A 137 -4.25 -4.63 16.35
CA PRO A 137 -5.13 -3.54 16.74
C PRO A 137 -6.60 -3.95 16.94
N LEU A 138 -7.12 -4.90 16.16
CA LEU A 138 -8.53 -5.31 16.22
C LEU A 138 -8.88 -5.95 17.56
N LEU A 139 -7.92 -6.61 18.20
CA LEU A 139 -8.09 -7.24 19.51
C LEU A 139 -8.21 -6.21 20.65
N GLU A 140 -7.92 -4.94 20.37
CA GLU A 140 -8.10 -3.80 21.29
C GLU A 140 -9.10 -2.78 20.76
N GLY A 141 -9.92 -3.16 19.76
CA GLY A 141 -10.95 -2.31 19.17
C GLY A 141 -10.44 -1.14 18.33
N ILE A 142 -9.20 -1.22 17.83
CA ILE A 142 -8.62 -0.26 16.89
C ILE A 142 -8.84 -0.78 15.47
N ASP A 143 -9.24 0.08 14.54
CA ASP A 143 -9.49 -0.31 13.15
C ASP A 143 -8.17 -0.55 12.39
N GLY A 144 -7.89 -1.80 12.05
CA GLY A 144 -6.70 -2.17 11.29
C GLY A 144 -6.69 -1.67 9.85
N ALA A 145 -7.84 -1.27 9.27
CA ALA A 145 -7.87 -0.74 7.91
C ALA A 145 -7.54 0.76 7.82
N SER A 146 -7.68 1.52 8.92
CA SER A 146 -7.57 2.99 8.88
C SER A 146 -6.80 3.62 10.04
N GLU A 147 -6.65 2.92 11.17
CA GLU A 147 -6.04 3.47 12.38
C GLU A 147 -4.67 2.88 12.71
N LEU A 148 -4.30 1.69 12.21
CA LEU A 148 -2.95 1.14 12.41
C LEU A 148 -2.58 0.07 11.37
N SER A 149 -1.44 0.22 10.70
CA SER A 149 -0.93 -0.74 9.70
C SER A 149 -0.07 -1.84 10.34
N GLY A 150 0.31 -2.85 9.56
CA GLY A 150 1.32 -3.83 9.95
C GLY A 150 2.64 -3.18 10.35
N ALA A 151 3.09 -2.13 9.62
CA ALA A 151 4.29 -1.39 10.00
C ALA A 151 4.07 -0.58 11.29
N GLY A 152 2.87 -0.05 11.51
CA GLY A 152 2.46 0.58 12.75
C GLY A 152 2.53 -0.38 13.94
N ALA A 153 1.90 -1.55 13.84
CA ALA A 153 1.94 -2.60 14.87
C ALA A 153 3.38 -3.05 15.14
N THR A 154 4.18 -3.25 14.08
CA THR A 154 5.59 -3.62 14.19
C THR A 154 6.43 -2.52 14.85
N TYR A 155 6.10 -1.25 14.65
CA TYR A 155 6.75 -0.13 15.35
C TYR A 155 6.38 -0.09 16.83
N VAL A 156 5.13 -0.36 17.20
CA VAL A 156 4.74 -0.51 18.62
C VAL A 156 5.57 -1.63 19.28
N LEU A 157 5.75 -2.77 18.59
CA LEU A 157 6.64 -3.83 19.04
C LEU A 157 8.11 -3.36 19.16
N ALA A 158 8.62 -2.64 18.17
CA ALA A 158 9.96 -2.07 18.20
C ALA A 158 10.16 -1.13 19.40
N ARG A 159 9.15 -0.34 19.76
CA ARG A 159 9.17 0.52 20.95
C ARG A 159 9.18 -0.30 22.23
N ALA A 160 8.42 -1.40 22.30
CA ALA A 160 8.46 -2.32 23.45
C ALA A 160 9.80 -3.08 23.56
N LEU A 161 10.47 -3.36 22.45
CA LEU A 161 11.80 -3.99 22.41
C LEU A 161 12.93 -3.08 22.90
N ALA A 162 12.77 -1.76 22.80
CA ALA A 162 13.78 -0.79 23.22
C ALA A 162 14.17 -0.96 24.69
N ALA A 163 15.48 -1.11 24.96
CA ALA A 163 16.05 -1.09 26.30
C ALA A 163 16.52 0.33 26.68
N ASP A 164 16.94 0.55 27.93
CA ASP A 164 17.32 1.87 28.46
C ASP A 164 18.37 2.63 27.59
N ASP A 165 19.25 1.92 26.88
CA ASP A 165 20.29 2.48 26.02
C ASP A 165 19.97 2.46 24.51
N THR A 166 18.77 2.02 24.12
CA THR A 166 18.34 1.93 22.72
C THR A 166 17.12 2.81 22.49
N ASP A 167 17.22 3.70 21.50
CA ASP A 167 16.07 4.46 21.02
C ASP A 167 15.65 3.91 19.65
N ASN A 168 14.36 3.58 19.52
CA ASN A 168 13.77 3.09 18.29
C ASN A 168 12.81 4.11 17.66
N ARG A 169 12.69 5.33 18.20
CA ARG A 169 11.78 6.36 17.66
C ARG A 169 12.15 6.85 16.26
N ASP A 170 13.38 6.66 15.84
CA ASP A 170 13.80 6.94 14.47
C ASP A 170 13.08 6.05 13.44
N LEU A 171 12.60 4.88 13.85
CA LEU A 171 11.84 3.95 13.01
C LEU A 171 10.39 4.41 12.74
N ALA A 172 9.90 5.44 13.45
CA ALA A 172 8.56 6.01 13.22
C ALA A 172 8.38 6.48 11.77
N ALA A 173 9.45 7.00 11.17
CA ALA A 173 9.45 7.42 9.78
C ALA A 173 9.08 6.27 8.82
N LEU A 174 9.58 5.05 9.06
CA LEU A 174 9.22 3.87 8.26
C LEU A 174 7.80 3.38 8.55
N ALA A 175 7.33 3.47 9.80
CA ALA A 175 5.97 3.12 10.17
C ALA A 175 4.95 3.98 9.39
N VAL A 176 5.23 5.28 9.28
CA VAL A 176 4.40 6.22 8.49
C VAL A 176 4.47 5.92 6.99
N VAL A 177 5.63 5.52 6.46
CA VAL A 177 5.75 5.08 5.06
C VAL A 177 4.89 3.83 4.80
N GLY A 178 4.89 2.87 5.73
CA GLY A 178 4.04 1.68 5.68
C GLY A 178 2.56 2.04 5.68
N ALA A 179 2.09 2.82 6.66
CA ALA A 179 0.69 3.24 6.75
C ALA A 179 0.21 4.05 5.53
N VAL A 180 1.06 4.92 4.96
CA VAL A 180 0.76 5.62 3.69
C VAL A 180 0.75 4.64 2.51
N GLY A 181 1.64 3.64 2.50
CA GLY A 181 1.69 2.60 1.48
C GLY A 181 0.48 1.66 1.50
N ASP A 182 -0.07 1.40 2.68
CA ASP A 182 -1.29 0.63 2.94
C ASP A 182 -2.57 1.47 2.79
N MET A 183 -2.44 2.72 2.32
CA MET A 183 -3.58 3.61 2.03
C MET A 183 -4.47 3.91 3.23
N GLN A 184 -3.92 3.92 4.46
CA GLN A 184 -4.70 4.13 5.69
C GLN A 184 -5.14 5.58 5.96
N ALA A 185 -4.79 6.51 5.06
CA ALA A 185 -5.15 7.91 5.22
C ALA A 185 -6.67 8.12 5.02
N VAL A 186 -7.35 8.63 6.06
CA VAL A 186 -8.77 8.99 6.02
C VAL A 186 -8.90 10.48 5.79
N GLY A 187 -9.52 10.88 4.68
CA GLY A 187 -9.61 12.30 4.31
C GLY A 187 -8.24 12.93 3.99
N GLY A 188 -7.24 12.11 3.67
CA GLY A 188 -5.87 12.56 3.38
C GLY A 188 -4.96 12.66 4.60
N GLU A 189 -5.40 12.21 5.77
CA GLU A 189 -4.62 12.26 7.03
C GLU A 189 -4.56 10.88 7.69
N LEU A 190 -3.45 10.57 8.35
CA LEU A 190 -3.33 9.39 9.20
C LEU A 190 -4.03 9.66 10.54
N VAL A 191 -5.00 8.84 10.87
CA VAL A 191 -5.89 9.02 12.04
C VAL A 191 -5.74 7.89 13.06
N GLY A 192 -6.46 7.99 14.18
CA GLY A 192 -6.47 6.95 15.21
C GLY A 192 -5.08 6.70 15.80
N ALA A 193 -4.69 5.43 15.90
CA ALA A 193 -3.40 5.04 16.46
C ALA A 193 -2.21 5.51 15.60
N ASN A 194 -2.38 5.69 14.28
CA ASN A 194 -1.35 6.22 13.40
C ASN A 194 -0.91 7.63 13.79
N ALA A 195 -1.83 8.46 14.32
CA ALA A 195 -1.49 9.81 14.79
C ALA A 195 -0.44 9.79 15.91
N GLY A 196 -0.45 8.77 16.78
CA GLY A 196 0.58 8.59 17.81
C GLY A 196 1.96 8.25 17.24
N LEU A 197 2.01 7.49 16.12
CA LEU A 197 3.25 7.20 15.40
C LEU A 197 3.83 8.48 14.78
N VAL A 198 2.96 9.30 14.17
CA VAL A 198 3.32 10.58 13.56
C VAL A 198 3.88 11.53 14.62
N GLU A 199 3.18 11.70 15.75
CA GLU A 199 3.63 12.54 16.86
C GLU A 199 5.02 12.12 17.37
N GLU A 200 5.25 10.81 17.55
CA GLU A 200 6.54 10.31 18.03
C GLU A 200 7.67 10.52 17.00
N GLY A 201 7.36 10.40 15.70
CA GLY A 201 8.30 10.69 14.62
C GLY A 201 8.67 12.18 14.52
N VAL A 202 7.70 13.07 14.75
CA VAL A 202 7.92 14.53 14.82
C VAL A 202 8.78 14.88 16.04
N ASP A 203 8.47 14.30 17.20
CA ASP A 203 9.23 14.51 18.44
C ASP A 203 10.67 13.99 18.34
N ALA A 204 10.88 12.89 17.61
CA ALA A 204 12.21 12.36 17.31
C ALA A 204 12.94 13.15 16.21
N GLY A 205 12.26 14.08 15.53
CA GLY A 205 12.81 14.90 14.47
C GLY A 205 13.15 14.12 13.21
N VAL A 206 12.53 12.96 12.97
CA VAL A 206 12.68 12.14 11.76
C VAL A 206 11.52 12.31 10.77
N LEU A 207 10.44 12.94 11.21
CA LEU A 207 9.24 13.21 10.42
C LEU A 207 8.81 14.67 10.60
N GLU A 208 8.22 15.23 9.55
CA GLU A 208 7.50 16.50 9.56
C GLU A 208 6.11 16.26 8.97
N GLU A 209 5.07 16.57 9.76
CA GLU A 209 3.69 16.64 9.29
C GLU A 209 3.38 18.08 8.90
N GLY A 210 2.81 18.28 7.71
CA GLY A 210 2.44 19.61 7.23
C GLY A 210 1.36 19.57 6.18
N THR A 211 0.86 20.75 5.80
CA THR A 211 -0.17 20.91 4.78
C THR A 211 0.44 21.42 3.48
N ASP A 212 0.28 20.69 2.38
CA ASP A 212 0.82 21.05 1.07
C ASP A 212 -0.05 20.45 -0.05
N LEU A 213 0.36 20.59 -1.32
CA LEU A 213 -0.28 19.89 -2.43
C LEU A 213 -0.34 18.37 -2.16
N SER A 214 -1.52 17.80 -2.30
CA SER A 214 -1.79 16.36 -2.18
C SER A 214 -1.38 15.56 -3.43
N LEU A 215 -0.50 16.10 -4.27
CA LEU A 215 -0.10 15.46 -5.53
C LEU A 215 1.13 14.57 -5.34
N TYR A 216 1.10 13.39 -5.97
CA TYR A 216 2.25 12.50 -6.01
C TYR A 216 3.37 13.02 -6.95
N GLY A 217 4.61 12.98 -6.45
CA GLY A 217 5.81 13.32 -7.21
C GLY A 217 6.38 14.71 -6.92
N LYS A 218 6.05 15.31 -5.77
CA LYS A 218 6.55 16.62 -5.35
C LYS A 218 8.08 16.69 -5.32
N GLN A 219 8.74 15.61 -4.91
CA GLN A 219 10.18 15.52 -4.78
C GLN A 219 10.84 15.25 -6.13
N THR A 220 10.25 14.37 -6.96
CA THR A 220 10.98 13.82 -8.12
C THR A 220 10.44 14.18 -9.49
N ARG A 221 9.23 14.76 -9.60
CA ARG A 221 8.64 15.11 -10.90
C ARG A 221 8.88 16.58 -11.24
N PRO A 222 9.33 16.87 -12.48
CA PRO A 222 9.28 18.22 -13.01
C PRO A 222 7.84 18.76 -13.02
N LEU A 223 7.66 20.04 -12.72
CA LEU A 223 6.34 20.66 -12.52
C LEU A 223 5.29 20.34 -13.61
N PRO A 224 5.58 20.37 -14.93
CA PRO A 224 4.57 20.02 -15.92
C PRO A 224 4.06 18.58 -15.80
N LYS A 225 4.96 17.63 -15.49
CA LYS A 225 4.61 16.21 -15.31
C LYS A 225 3.88 15.97 -13.98
N LEU A 226 4.25 16.71 -12.92
CA LEU A 226 3.51 16.69 -11.67
C LEU A 226 2.03 17.04 -11.90
N LEU A 227 1.77 18.12 -12.65
CA LEU A 227 0.40 18.59 -12.91
C LEU A 227 -0.35 17.76 -13.95
N GLU A 228 0.33 17.26 -14.98
CA GLU A 228 -0.27 16.36 -15.96
C GLU A 228 -0.84 15.10 -15.29
N TYR A 229 -0.16 14.57 -14.29
CA TYR A 229 -0.59 13.38 -13.55
C TYR A 229 -1.46 13.69 -12.33
N ALA A 230 -1.98 14.91 -12.18
CA ALA A 230 -2.95 15.24 -11.14
C ALA A 230 -4.34 14.67 -11.49
N THR A 231 -4.50 13.35 -11.43
CA THR A 231 -5.73 12.65 -11.82
C THR A 231 -6.77 12.57 -10.70
N GLU A 232 -6.35 12.70 -9.44
CA GLU A 232 -7.27 12.70 -8.29
C GLU A 232 -8.18 13.93 -8.28
N VAL A 233 -7.61 15.08 -8.66
CA VAL A 233 -8.36 16.30 -8.94
C VAL A 233 -8.21 16.63 -10.42
N PRO A 234 -9.06 16.06 -11.29
CA PRO A 234 -8.94 16.27 -12.73
C PRO A 234 -9.29 17.72 -13.08
N ILE A 235 -8.28 18.52 -13.41
CA ILE A 235 -8.43 19.93 -13.82
C ILE A 235 -8.40 19.99 -15.36
N PRO A 236 -9.53 20.33 -16.03
CA PRO A 236 -9.58 20.39 -17.48
C PRO A 236 -8.54 21.32 -18.13
N GLY A 237 -7.75 20.78 -19.04
CA GLY A 237 -6.65 21.48 -19.71
C GLY A 237 -5.37 21.61 -18.87
N ILE A 238 -5.24 20.81 -17.80
CA ILE A 238 -4.01 20.59 -17.03
C ILE A 238 -3.80 19.08 -16.86
N SER A 239 -4.72 18.39 -16.17
CA SER A 239 -4.64 16.94 -15.95
C SER A 239 -4.79 16.20 -17.28
N ASN A 240 -3.96 15.19 -17.50
CA ASN A 240 -3.82 14.47 -18.78
C ASN A 240 -3.49 15.37 -20.00
N ASP A 241 -3.06 16.62 -19.79
CA ASP A 241 -2.66 17.56 -20.86
C ASP A 241 -1.31 18.21 -20.52
N GLN A 242 -0.20 17.55 -20.91
CA GLN A 242 1.15 18.06 -20.68
C GLN A 242 1.37 19.48 -21.25
N ALA A 243 0.81 19.74 -22.44
CA ALA A 243 0.93 21.04 -23.08
C ALA A 243 0.11 22.10 -22.33
N GLY A 244 -1.05 21.72 -21.81
CA GLY A 244 -1.91 22.52 -20.94
C GLY A 244 -1.24 22.88 -19.62
N ALA A 245 -0.67 21.89 -18.93
CA ALA A 245 0.13 22.08 -17.72
C ALA A 245 1.30 23.05 -17.96
N THR A 246 2.02 22.88 -19.07
CA THR A 246 3.12 23.78 -19.47
C THR A 246 2.62 25.22 -19.67
N ARG A 247 1.57 25.42 -20.48
CA ARG A 247 0.98 26.75 -20.72
C ARG A 247 0.45 27.39 -19.44
N PHE A 248 -0.10 26.61 -18.52
CA PHE A 248 -0.56 27.07 -17.22
C PHE A 248 0.62 27.62 -16.40
N LEU A 249 1.68 26.83 -16.23
CA LEU A 249 2.86 27.20 -15.45
C LEU A 249 3.56 28.45 -16.03
N GLU A 250 3.74 28.50 -17.35
CA GLU A 250 4.34 29.67 -18.02
C GLU A 250 3.48 30.94 -17.90
N GLY A 251 2.18 30.78 -17.64
CA GLY A 251 1.25 31.89 -17.43
C GLY A 251 1.25 32.50 -16.03
N LEU A 252 1.92 31.89 -15.04
CA LEU A 252 1.90 32.33 -13.64
C LEU A 252 2.83 33.52 -13.36
N GLY A 253 3.75 33.83 -14.27
CA GLY A 253 4.72 34.93 -14.08
C GLY A 253 5.79 34.66 -13.02
N VAL A 254 6.06 33.39 -12.72
CA VAL A 254 7.09 32.92 -11.77
C VAL A 254 8.18 32.18 -12.53
N ASP A 255 9.44 32.31 -12.10
CA ASP A 255 10.56 31.59 -12.72
C ASP A 255 10.67 30.14 -12.20
N LEU A 256 10.03 29.23 -12.93
CA LEU A 256 9.89 27.83 -12.57
C LEU A 256 10.89 26.91 -13.29
N LYS A 257 11.93 27.49 -13.91
CA LYS A 257 12.98 26.76 -14.62
C LYS A 257 14.36 27.10 -14.05
N THR A 258 15.26 26.11 -14.05
CA THR A 258 16.69 26.30 -13.77
C THR A 258 17.46 25.74 -14.95
N ASP A 259 18.37 26.53 -15.52
CA ASP A 259 19.17 26.14 -16.70
C ASP A 259 18.34 25.65 -17.91
N GLY A 260 17.09 26.09 -18.02
CA GLY A 260 16.15 25.72 -19.08
C GLY A 260 15.29 24.49 -18.78
N ASP A 261 15.61 23.75 -17.73
CA ASP A 261 14.86 22.59 -17.27
C ASP A 261 13.82 23.00 -16.22
N TRP A 262 12.68 22.30 -16.20
CA TRP A 262 11.63 22.53 -15.23
C TRP A 262 12.07 22.08 -13.84
N ARG A 263 11.90 22.96 -12.85
CA ARG A 263 12.07 22.64 -11.42
C ARG A 263 11.03 21.63 -10.97
N THR A 264 11.29 20.97 -9.84
CA THR A 264 10.32 20.17 -9.08
C THR A 264 9.55 21.02 -8.08
N TRP A 265 8.49 20.49 -7.47
CA TRP A 265 7.80 21.17 -6.38
C TRP A 265 8.71 21.39 -5.16
N ALA A 266 9.55 20.39 -4.87
CA ALA A 266 10.52 20.44 -3.78
C ALA A 266 11.55 21.57 -3.96
N ASP A 267 11.84 22.00 -5.19
CA ASP A 267 12.76 23.11 -5.44
C ASP A 267 12.15 24.49 -5.15
N LEU A 268 10.82 24.61 -5.14
CA LEU A 268 10.12 25.88 -4.98
C LEU A 268 10.22 26.43 -3.56
N SER A 269 10.31 27.76 -3.46
CA SER A 269 10.11 28.50 -2.21
C SER A 269 8.62 28.58 -1.85
N ASP A 270 8.31 28.93 -0.60
CA ASP A 270 6.93 28.98 -0.11
C ASP A 270 6.05 29.96 -0.92
N ASP A 271 6.58 31.13 -1.28
CA ASP A 271 5.88 32.12 -2.12
C ASP A 271 5.59 31.60 -3.53
N GLU A 272 6.54 30.85 -4.12
CA GLU A 272 6.38 30.22 -5.43
C GLU A 272 5.33 29.10 -5.37
N ARG A 273 5.40 28.25 -4.34
CA ARG A 273 4.40 27.19 -4.09
C ARG A 273 3.01 27.78 -3.92
N GLN A 274 2.86 28.81 -3.08
CA GLN A 274 1.59 29.48 -2.87
C GLN A 274 1.03 30.05 -4.17
N THR A 275 1.87 30.63 -5.02
CA THR A 275 1.46 31.17 -6.33
C THR A 275 0.95 30.07 -7.25
N VAL A 276 1.67 28.95 -7.36
CA VAL A 276 1.26 27.81 -8.19
C VAL A 276 -0.02 27.17 -7.68
N ALA A 277 -0.11 26.90 -6.37
CA ALA A 277 -1.30 26.30 -5.74
C ALA A 277 -2.54 27.20 -5.91
N SER A 278 -2.40 28.52 -5.69
CA SER A 278 -3.50 29.48 -5.90
C SER A 278 -3.96 29.51 -7.35
N GLY A 279 -3.01 29.46 -8.30
CA GLY A 279 -3.32 29.37 -9.73
C GLY A 279 -4.07 28.08 -10.10
N LEU A 280 -3.71 26.95 -9.49
CA LEU A 280 -4.39 25.67 -9.71
C LEU A 280 -5.84 25.72 -9.22
N VAL A 281 -6.05 26.20 -8.00
CA VAL A 281 -7.38 26.38 -7.41
C VAL A 281 -8.23 27.30 -8.29
N GLN A 282 -7.69 28.45 -8.71
CA GLN A 282 -8.41 29.37 -9.59
C GLN A 282 -8.78 28.70 -10.92
N ARG A 283 -7.84 27.97 -11.54
CA ARG A 283 -8.11 27.26 -12.79
C ARG A 283 -9.16 26.17 -12.62
N ALA A 284 -9.15 25.43 -11.51
CA ALA A 284 -10.13 24.41 -11.21
C ALA A 284 -11.54 25.02 -11.09
N VAL A 285 -11.69 26.13 -10.37
CA VAL A 285 -12.96 26.88 -10.26
C VAL A 285 -13.42 27.38 -11.64
N GLU A 286 -12.54 28.00 -12.42
CA GLU A 286 -12.87 28.50 -13.76
C GLU A 286 -13.33 27.40 -14.73
N ARG A 287 -12.86 26.17 -14.52
CA ARG A 287 -13.20 25.00 -15.32
C ARG A 287 -14.38 24.19 -14.77
N GLY A 288 -14.98 24.64 -13.67
CA GLY A 288 -16.16 24.02 -13.07
C GLY A 288 -15.86 22.71 -12.33
N VAL A 289 -14.64 22.53 -11.80
CA VAL A 289 -14.33 21.42 -10.92
C VAL A 289 -15.16 21.57 -9.62
N PRO A 290 -15.83 20.50 -9.13
CA PRO A 290 -16.60 20.53 -7.89
C PRO A 290 -15.77 21.00 -6.68
N ALA A 291 -16.37 21.76 -5.77
CA ALA A 291 -15.66 22.39 -4.65
C ALA A 291 -15.02 21.36 -3.70
N ASP A 292 -15.74 20.27 -3.40
CA ASP A 292 -15.28 19.13 -2.63
C ASP A 292 -13.99 18.51 -3.21
N LYS A 293 -13.88 18.44 -4.54
CA LYS A 293 -12.64 17.98 -5.22
C LYS A 293 -11.53 19.01 -5.21
N ILE A 294 -11.86 20.30 -5.21
CA ILE A 294 -10.84 21.36 -5.12
C ILE A 294 -10.23 21.37 -3.73
N GLU A 295 -11.03 21.15 -2.70
CA GLU A 295 -10.58 21.06 -1.31
C GLU A 295 -9.55 19.94 -1.13
N THR A 296 -9.65 18.84 -1.87
CA THR A 296 -8.67 17.75 -1.79
C THR A 296 -7.34 18.03 -2.50
N LEU A 297 -7.16 19.18 -3.17
CA LEU A 297 -5.85 19.57 -3.75
C LEU A 297 -4.79 19.87 -2.69
N ILE A 298 -5.24 20.27 -1.50
CA ILE A 298 -4.39 20.60 -0.37
C ILE A 298 -4.70 19.59 0.71
N GLY A 299 -3.69 18.86 1.15
CA GLY A 299 -3.84 17.79 2.12
C GLY A 299 -2.66 17.71 3.06
N THR A 300 -2.77 16.78 3.99
CA THR A 300 -1.70 16.49 4.94
C THR A 300 -0.61 15.69 4.25
N THR A 301 0.64 15.99 4.63
CA THR A 301 1.84 15.45 3.99
C THR A 301 2.84 15.05 5.05
N TYR A 302 3.50 13.93 4.79
CA TYR A 302 4.46 13.31 5.69
C TYR A 302 5.83 13.33 5.05
N THR A 303 6.71 14.18 5.56
CA THR A 303 8.06 14.39 5.03
C THR A 303 9.09 13.77 5.97
N LEU A 304 9.96 12.90 5.47
CA LEU A 304 11.04 12.29 6.24
C LEU A 304 12.22 13.27 6.29
N THR A 305 12.45 13.88 7.45
CA THR A 305 13.36 15.03 7.61
C THR A 305 14.84 14.66 7.48
N THR A 306 15.18 13.39 7.69
CA THR A 306 16.55 12.84 7.61
C THR A 306 16.98 12.52 6.17
N GLU A 307 16.04 12.39 5.24
CA GLU A 307 16.32 12.04 3.85
C GLU A 307 16.61 13.28 2.99
N PRO A 308 17.46 13.20 1.95
CA PRO A 308 17.78 14.35 1.11
C PRO A 308 16.55 14.86 0.33
N ARG A 309 16.37 16.19 0.27
CA ARG A 309 15.34 16.83 -0.58
C ARG A 309 15.54 16.45 -2.05
N GLY A 310 14.44 16.34 -2.80
CA GLY A 310 14.48 15.98 -4.21
C GLY A 310 14.72 14.48 -4.46
N THR A 311 14.52 13.64 -3.44
CA THR A 311 14.61 12.18 -3.56
C THR A 311 13.27 11.54 -3.23
N GLU A 312 13.05 10.34 -3.77
CA GLU A 312 11.86 9.53 -3.49
C GLU A 312 11.67 9.28 -1.99
N LEU A 313 12.77 9.19 -1.23
CA LEU A 313 12.76 8.84 0.19
C LEU A 313 12.26 9.99 1.08
N ARG A 314 12.22 11.22 0.59
CA ARG A 314 11.87 12.42 1.37
C ARG A 314 10.37 12.52 1.66
N ASP A 315 9.52 11.97 0.81
CA ASP A 315 8.06 12.04 0.95
C ASP A 315 7.50 10.62 1.12
N ALA A 316 6.66 10.40 2.14
CA ALA A 316 6.18 9.07 2.48
C ALA A 316 5.45 8.37 1.31
N SER A 317 4.70 9.13 0.50
CA SER A 317 3.98 8.59 -0.66
C SER A 317 4.92 8.19 -1.81
N GLU A 318 6.00 8.95 -2.00
CA GLU A 318 7.03 8.62 -3.00
C GLU A 318 7.89 7.44 -2.56
N PHE A 319 8.20 7.36 -1.26
CA PHE A 319 8.96 6.26 -0.70
C PHE A 319 8.13 4.97 -0.73
N SER A 320 6.86 4.98 -0.31
CA SER A 320 6.00 3.79 -0.41
C SER A 320 5.87 3.30 -1.85
N THR A 321 5.80 4.21 -2.83
CA THR A 321 5.77 3.85 -4.25
C THR A 321 7.09 3.24 -4.74
N LEU A 322 8.24 3.73 -4.27
CA LEU A 322 9.54 3.11 -4.54
C LEU A 322 9.59 1.68 -4.01
N LEU A 323 9.12 1.46 -2.77
CA LEU A 323 9.07 0.14 -2.14
C LEU A 323 8.11 -0.81 -2.87
N ASN A 324 6.91 -0.34 -3.20
CA ASN A 324 5.94 -1.09 -4.01
C ASN A 324 6.52 -1.49 -5.36
N ALA A 325 7.34 -0.65 -6.00
CA ALA A 325 8.03 -1.05 -7.22
C ALA A 325 9.03 -2.19 -6.95
N THR A 326 9.79 -2.17 -5.85
CA THR A 326 10.70 -3.30 -5.52
C THR A 326 9.94 -4.60 -5.27
N ALA A 327 8.82 -4.53 -4.54
CA ALA A 327 7.93 -5.64 -4.25
C ALA A 327 7.33 -6.28 -5.52
N ARG A 328 6.77 -5.47 -6.43
CA ARG A 328 6.13 -5.94 -7.68
C ARG A 328 7.06 -6.68 -8.63
N TYR A 329 8.37 -6.49 -8.49
CA TYR A 329 9.39 -7.18 -9.27
C TYR A 329 10.20 -8.19 -8.43
N GLU A 330 9.64 -8.63 -7.30
CA GLU A 330 10.18 -9.70 -6.45
C GLU A 330 11.59 -9.40 -5.94
N ARG A 331 11.87 -8.12 -5.69
CA ARG A 331 13.15 -7.63 -5.16
C ARG A 331 12.97 -7.04 -3.77
N ALA A 332 12.34 -7.82 -2.89
CA ALA A 332 12.15 -7.47 -1.49
C ALA A 332 13.49 -7.24 -0.77
N ASP A 333 14.54 -7.97 -1.17
CA ASP A 333 15.92 -7.75 -0.72
C ASP A 333 16.40 -6.31 -0.93
N VAL A 334 16.05 -5.71 -2.08
CA VAL A 334 16.40 -4.32 -2.41
C VAL A 334 15.58 -3.35 -1.56
N GLY A 335 14.26 -3.58 -1.46
CA GLY A 335 13.38 -2.74 -0.64
C GLY A 335 13.82 -2.70 0.83
N LEU A 336 14.09 -3.88 1.40
CA LEU A 336 14.58 -4.02 2.77
C LEU A 336 15.91 -3.28 2.98
N ALA A 337 16.89 -3.46 2.08
CA ALA A 337 18.18 -2.78 2.18
C ALA A 337 18.04 -1.25 2.14
N VAL A 338 17.14 -0.72 1.29
CA VAL A 338 16.83 0.72 1.27
C VAL A 338 16.22 1.18 2.58
N CYS A 339 15.22 0.46 3.12
CA CYS A 339 14.63 0.79 4.43
C CYS A 339 15.68 0.75 5.56
N LEU A 340 16.64 -0.18 5.51
CA LEU A 340 17.71 -0.33 6.51
C LEU A 340 18.85 0.71 6.41
N GLY A 341 18.77 1.68 5.48
CA GLY A 341 19.74 2.76 5.40
C GLY A 341 20.74 2.66 4.24
N GLU A 342 20.65 1.66 3.36
CA GLU A 342 21.59 1.54 2.25
C GLU A 342 21.24 2.50 1.10
N ARG A 343 21.98 3.62 1.01
CA ARG A 343 21.75 4.70 0.04
C ARG A 343 22.55 4.60 -1.27
N ASP A 344 23.43 3.60 -1.39
CA ASP A 344 24.28 3.38 -2.57
C ASP A 344 23.62 2.41 -3.57
N ALA A 345 24.21 1.23 -3.75
CA ALA A 345 23.80 0.26 -4.78
C ALA A 345 22.34 -0.21 -4.64
N PRO A 346 21.78 -0.46 -3.43
CA PRO A 346 20.37 -0.82 -3.29
C PRO A 346 19.43 0.29 -3.74
N LEU A 347 19.68 1.55 -3.37
CA LEU A 347 18.83 2.66 -3.78
C LEU A 347 18.84 2.87 -5.30
N GLU A 348 20.00 2.77 -5.95
CA GLU A 348 20.10 2.84 -7.41
C GLU A 348 19.36 1.68 -8.09
N ARG A 349 19.38 0.49 -7.48
CA ARG A 349 18.60 -0.65 -7.96
C ARG A 349 17.10 -0.40 -7.80
N ALA A 350 16.65 0.13 -6.67
CA ALA A 350 15.26 0.50 -6.43
C ALA A 350 14.77 1.55 -7.44
N ARG A 351 15.57 2.59 -7.72
CA ARG A 351 15.27 3.61 -8.74
C ARG A 351 15.15 3.03 -10.14
N THR A 352 16.00 2.05 -10.48
CA THR A 352 15.91 1.32 -11.74
C THR A 352 14.59 0.55 -11.83
N LEU A 353 14.20 -0.14 -10.76
CA LEU A 353 12.93 -0.88 -10.68
C LEU A 353 11.73 0.06 -10.80
N LEU A 354 11.74 1.20 -10.10
CA LEU A 354 10.70 2.24 -10.21
C LEU A 354 10.62 2.83 -11.62
N SER A 355 11.76 3.10 -12.25
CA SER A 355 11.80 3.61 -13.63
C SER A 355 11.23 2.60 -14.63
N ASN A 356 11.55 1.32 -14.44
CA ASN A 356 10.97 0.23 -15.23
C ASN A 356 9.46 0.09 -14.97
N HIS A 357 9.03 0.22 -13.71
CA HIS A 357 7.62 0.23 -13.34
C HIS A 357 6.84 1.31 -14.09
N ARG A 358 7.31 2.55 -14.02
CA ARG A 358 6.69 3.71 -14.69
C ARG A 358 6.65 3.50 -16.21
N ARG A 359 7.69 2.93 -16.80
CA ARG A 359 7.71 2.59 -18.24
C ARG A 359 6.65 1.56 -18.59
N ASN A 360 6.59 0.44 -17.86
CA ASN A 360 5.62 -0.62 -18.11
C ASN A 360 4.17 -0.11 -17.98
N LEU A 361 3.88 0.75 -16.99
CA LEU A 361 2.55 1.37 -16.85
C LEU A 361 2.22 2.28 -18.04
N SER A 362 3.18 3.08 -18.50
CA SER A 362 3.00 3.96 -19.66
C SER A 362 2.78 3.16 -20.95
N GLU A 363 3.54 2.08 -21.15
CA GLU A 363 3.40 1.17 -22.29
C GLU A 363 2.05 0.45 -22.25
N GLY A 364 1.64 -0.06 -21.08
CA GLY A 364 0.33 -0.67 -20.88
C GLY A 364 -0.82 0.30 -21.16
N LEU A 365 -0.76 1.54 -20.68
CA LEU A 365 -1.78 2.55 -20.97
C LEU A 365 -1.83 2.89 -22.47
N THR A 366 -0.67 2.94 -23.13
CA THR A 366 -0.60 3.17 -24.58
C THR A 366 -1.27 2.02 -25.33
N LEU A 367 -1.03 0.78 -24.91
CA LEU A 367 -1.64 -0.41 -25.48
C LEU A 367 -3.17 -0.37 -25.36
N VAL A 368 -3.70 0.01 -24.19
CA VAL A 368 -5.15 0.14 -23.98
C VAL A 368 -5.74 1.24 -24.87
N LYS A 369 -5.05 2.38 -25.04
CA LYS A 369 -5.49 3.45 -25.95
C LYS A 369 -5.49 3.02 -27.42
N GLU A 370 -4.52 2.21 -27.84
CA GLU A 370 -4.39 1.75 -29.22
C GLU A 370 -5.38 0.63 -29.56
N ARG A 371 -5.57 -0.34 -28.66
CA ARG A 371 -6.49 -1.47 -28.84
C ARG A 371 -7.95 -1.12 -28.53
N GLY A 372 -8.16 -0.15 -27.65
CA GLY A 372 -9.45 0.18 -27.07
C GLY A 372 -9.92 -0.85 -26.03
N VAL A 373 -11.10 -0.59 -25.47
CA VAL A 373 -11.82 -1.50 -24.58
C VAL A 373 -13.06 -2.05 -25.29
N THR A 374 -13.42 -3.29 -24.97
CA THR A 374 -14.67 -3.90 -25.41
C THR A 374 -15.80 -3.49 -24.48
N GLN A 375 -16.90 -2.99 -25.05
CA GLN A 375 -18.09 -2.62 -24.29
C GLN A 375 -19.02 -3.83 -24.14
N ALA A 376 -19.36 -4.17 -22.89
CA ALA A 376 -20.50 -5.03 -22.56
C ALA A 376 -21.66 -4.17 -22.04
N GLY A 377 -22.71 -4.79 -21.48
CA GLY A 377 -23.91 -4.10 -21.01
C GLY A 377 -23.58 -3.02 -19.98
N SER A 378 -23.37 -3.46 -18.74
CA SER A 378 -23.02 -2.65 -17.57
C SER A 378 -21.51 -2.59 -17.28
N VAL A 379 -20.69 -3.42 -17.96
CA VAL A 379 -19.21 -3.39 -17.83
C VAL A 379 -18.50 -3.06 -19.13
N GLN A 380 -17.21 -2.76 -19.04
CA GLN A 380 -16.28 -2.73 -20.15
C GLN A 380 -15.02 -3.51 -19.81
N TRP A 381 -14.29 -4.01 -20.80
CA TRP A 381 -13.13 -4.85 -20.52
C TRP A 381 -12.05 -4.81 -21.60
N PHE A 382 -10.84 -5.24 -21.23
CA PHE A 382 -9.77 -5.54 -22.19
C PHE A 382 -8.98 -6.76 -21.73
N ASP A 383 -8.42 -7.47 -22.71
CA ASP A 383 -7.49 -8.57 -22.47
C ASP A 383 -6.08 -8.16 -22.90
N ALA A 384 -5.17 -8.16 -21.93
CA ALA A 384 -3.77 -7.83 -22.14
C ALA A 384 -2.93 -9.04 -22.55
N GLY A 385 -3.39 -10.28 -22.35
CA GLY A 385 -2.58 -11.49 -22.45
C GLY A 385 -1.24 -11.31 -21.72
N ASP A 386 -0.14 -11.61 -22.40
CA ASP A 386 1.22 -11.42 -21.89
C ASP A 386 1.78 -9.99 -22.06
N ALA A 387 1.04 -9.09 -22.71
CA ALA A 387 1.55 -7.76 -23.05
C ALA A 387 1.62 -6.83 -21.82
N ILE A 388 0.80 -7.09 -20.80
CA ILE A 388 0.82 -6.39 -19.52
C ILE A 388 0.88 -7.46 -18.43
N ARG A 389 1.87 -7.36 -17.54
CA ARG A 389 2.01 -8.32 -16.43
C ARG A 389 0.78 -8.30 -15.53
N GLU A 390 0.38 -9.48 -15.04
CA GLU A 390 -0.68 -9.65 -14.06
C GLU A 390 -0.52 -8.72 -12.84
N THR A 391 0.72 -8.48 -12.39
CA THR A 391 1.01 -7.67 -11.20
C THR A 391 0.76 -6.17 -11.39
N ILE A 392 0.53 -5.71 -12.63
CA ILE A 392 0.29 -4.29 -12.95
C ILE A 392 -0.99 -4.06 -13.76
N VAL A 393 -1.66 -5.12 -14.26
CA VAL A 393 -2.82 -4.98 -15.15
C VAL A 393 -3.96 -4.19 -14.51
N GLY A 394 -4.24 -4.42 -13.23
CA GLY A 394 -5.25 -3.67 -12.48
C GLY A 394 -4.91 -2.17 -12.31
N ILE A 395 -3.62 -1.82 -12.22
CA ILE A 395 -3.18 -0.41 -12.17
C ILE A 395 -3.45 0.24 -13.52
N VAL A 396 -3.08 -0.44 -14.62
CA VAL A 396 -3.33 0.06 -15.97
C VAL A 396 -4.83 0.23 -16.22
N ALA A 397 -5.66 -0.71 -15.78
CA ALA A 397 -7.12 -0.61 -15.88
C ALA A 397 -7.66 0.62 -15.16
N GLY A 398 -7.19 0.88 -13.93
CA GLY A 398 -7.58 2.07 -13.17
C GLY A 398 -7.17 3.37 -13.86
N MET A 399 -5.93 3.43 -14.38
CA MET A 399 -5.44 4.57 -15.15
C MET A 399 -6.24 4.79 -16.45
N ALA A 400 -6.75 3.72 -17.06
CA ALA A 400 -7.51 3.78 -18.31
C ALA A 400 -8.89 4.42 -18.15
N LEU A 401 -9.53 4.37 -16.97
CA LEU A 401 -10.83 5.03 -16.70
C LEU A 401 -10.81 6.55 -16.93
N GLY A 402 -9.62 7.18 -16.92
CA GLY A 402 -9.42 8.60 -17.22
C GLY A 402 -9.03 8.91 -18.67
N THR A 403 -9.15 7.95 -19.59
CA THR A 403 -8.69 8.09 -20.98
C THR A 403 -9.83 8.12 -22.00
N ASP A 404 -9.62 8.85 -23.10
CA ASP A 404 -10.58 8.91 -24.20
C ASP A 404 -10.86 7.51 -24.76
N GLY A 405 -12.14 7.14 -24.84
CA GLY A 405 -12.58 5.82 -25.34
C GLY A 405 -12.89 4.81 -24.24
N VAL A 406 -12.69 5.14 -22.97
CA VAL A 406 -13.10 4.35 -21.80
C VAL A 406 -14.22 5.09 -21.08
N ASP A 407 -15.31 4.39 -20.76
CA ASP A 407 -16.50 4.98 -20.15
C ASP A 407 -16.37 5.01 -18.61
N SER A 408 -16.16 6.18 -18.01
CA SER A 408 -15.99 6.30 -16.56
C SER A 408 -17.26 5.94 -15.74
N ASP A 409 -18.42 5.82 -16.40
CA ASP A 409 -19.70 5.39 -15.81
C ASP A 409 -19.91 3.87 -15.88
N LYS A 410 -18.89 3.11 -16.29
CA LYS A 410 -18.87 1.64 -16.23
C LYS A 410 -17.60 1.12 -15.54
N PRO A 411 -17.71 0.10 -14.68
CA PRO A 411 -16.52 -0.60 -14.20
C PRO A 411 -15.71 -1.20 -15.35
N ILE A 412 -14.39 -1.17 -15.22
CA ILE A 412 -13.47 -1.79 -16.17
C ILE A 412 -12.93 -3.09 -15.60
N ILE A 413 -12.94 -4.15 -16.41
CA ILE A 413 -12.36 -5.47 -16.11
C ILE A 413 -11.16 -5.69 -17.03
N ALA A 414 -10.06 -6.16 -16.48
CA ALA A 414 -8.84 -6.42 -17.22
C ALA A 414 -8.36 -7.85 -16.99
N PHE A 415 -7.97 -8.51 -18.08
CA PHE A 415 -7.39 -9.85 -18.07
C PHE A 415 -5.90 -9.79 -18.35
N ALA A 416 -5.13 -10.65 -17.68
CA ALA A 416 -3.72 -10.91 -17.96
C ALA A 416 -3.43 -12.40 -17.77
N SER A 417 -2.60 -12.95 -18.65
CA SER A 417 -2.20 -14.36 -18.58
C SER A 417 -1.24 -14.61 -17.43
N THR A 418 -1.36 -15.77 -16.79
CA THR A 418 -0.42 -16.27 -15.78
C THR A 418 0.39 -17.44 -16.35
N ASP A 419 1.42 -17.89 -15.62
CA ASP A 419 2.27 -19.03 -16.05
C ASP A 419 1.60 -20.41 -15.81
N GLU A 420 0.38 -20.47 -15.26
CA GLU A 420 -0.24 -21.70 -14.70
C GLU A 420 -1.57 -22.12 -15.36
N ASP A 421 -1.77 -21.90 -16.67
CA ASP A 421 -3.04 -22.17 -17.39
C ASP A 421 -4.26 -21.45 -16.78
N GLU A 422 -4.00 -20.36 -16.04
CA GLU A 422 -4.99 -19.49 -15.42
C GLU A 422 -4.91 -18.08 -16.01
N THR A 423 -5.96 -17.30 -15.77
CA THR A 423 -6.04 -15.89 -16.14
C THR A 423 -6.33 -15.05 -14.91
N LYS A 424 -5.49 -14.05 -14.68
CA LYS A 424 -5.72 -13.06 -13.63
C LYS A 424 -6.71 -12.02 -14.11
N VAL A 425 -7.73 -11.78 -13.28
CA VAL A 425 -8.75 -10.77 -13.51
C VAL A 425 -8.56 -9.63 -12.52
N SER A 426 -8.65 -8.39 -12.98
CA SER A 426 -8.64 -7.20 -12.14
C SER A 426 -9.78 -6.26 -12.52
N SER A 427 -10.57 -5.78 -11.57
CA SER A 427 -11.59 -4.76 -11.80
C SER A 427 -11.25 -3.43 -11.13
N ARG A 428 -11.71 -2.33 -11.74
CA ARG A 428 -11.67 -0.99 -11.16
C ARG A 428 -13.00 -0.27 -11.41
N ALA A 429 -13.48 0.42 -10.39
CA ALA A 429 -14.63 1.32 -10.44
C ALA A 429 -14.21 2.75 -10.05
N THR A 430 -15.10 3.71 -10.28
CA THR A 430 -14.94 5.09 -9.82
C THR A 430 -15.75 5.30 -8.54
N GLY A 431 -15.36 6.26 -7.70
CA GLY A 431 -16.12 6.60 -6.49
C GLY A 431 -17.62 6.84 -6.73
N PRO A 432 -18.03 7.56 -7.80
CA PRO A 432 -19.44 7.68 -8.17
C PRO A 432 -20.16 6.35 -8.45
N LEU A 433 -19.48 5.33 -8.96
CA LEU A 433 -20.07 4.00 -9.17
C LEU A 433 -20.29 3.27 -7.86
N VAL A 434 -19.32 3.30 -6.96
CA VAL A 434 -19.45 2.73 -5.60
C VAL A 434 -20.57 3.42 -4.84
N GLY A 435 -20.66 4.75 -4.91
CA GLY A 435 -21.76 5.52 -4.31
C GLY A 435 -23.15 5.21 -4.88
N ARG A 436 -23.22 4.56 -6.05
CA ARG A 436 -24.46 4.04 -6.66
C ARG A 436 -24.75 2.58 -6.29
N GLY A 437 -23.93 1.96 -5.44
CA GLY A 437 -24.11 0.58 -4.97
C GLY A 437 -23.27 -0.46 -5.69
N VAL A 438 -22.33 -0.07 -6.56
CA VAL A 438 -21.40 -1.03 -7.17
C VAL A 438 -20.46 -1.58 -6.10
N ASP A 439 -20.40 -2.90 -6.00
CA ASP A 439 -19.47 -3.62 -5.12
C ASP A 439 -18.72 -4.67 -5.96
N LEU A 440 -17.47 -4.35 -6.31
CA LEU A 440 -16.63 -5.21 -7.12
C LEU A 440 -16.12 -6.45 -6.39
N SER A 441 -16.14 -6.48 -5.06
CA SER A 441 -15.74 -7.67 -4.30
C SER A 441 -16.72 -8.83 -4.56
N VAL A 442 -18.02 -8.52 -4.53
CA VAL A 442 -19.10 -9.47 -4.82
C VAL A 442 -19.05 -9.90 -6.28
N VAL A 443 -18.81 -8.95 -7.19
CA VAL A 443 -18.69 -9.25 -8.63
C VAL A 443 -17.54 -10.23 -8.88
N MET A 444 -16.36 -9.96 -8.34
CA MET A 444 -15.19 -10.81 -8.55
C MET A 444 -15.38 -12.19 -7.95
N ARG A 445 -15.91 -12.29 -6.73
CA ARG A 445 -16.15 -13.56 -6.06
C ARG A 445 -17.19 -14.40 -6.81
N ASP A 446 -18.38 -13.85 -7.02
CA ASP A 446 -19.52 -14.62 -7.50
C ASP A 446 -19.35 -14.97 -8.99
N ALA A 447 -18.79 -14.06 -9.82
CA ALA A 447 -18.49 -14.34 -11.22
C ALA A 447 -17.36 -15.37 -11.36
N ALA A 448 -16.28 -15.25 -10.58
CA ALA A 448 -15.18 -16.22 -10.65
C ALA A 448 -15.63 -17.63 -10.24
N GLN A 449 -16.39 -17.74 -9.14
CA GLN A 449 -16.93 -19.03 -8.68
C GLN A 449 -17.82 -19.70 -9.74
N SER A 450 -18.57 -18.92 -10.51
CA SER A 450 -19.42 -19.44 -11.59
C SER A 450 -18.65 -20.12 -12.73
N VAL A 451 -17.38 -19.78 -12.91
CA VAL A 451 -16.48 -20.34 -13.93
C VAL A 451 -15.38 -21.22 -13.33
N GLY A 452 -15.51 -21.61 -12.06
CA GLY A 452 -14.55 -22.47 -11.37
C GLY A 452 -13.26 -21.78 -10.95
N GLY A 453 -13.26 -20.45 -10.86
CA GLY A 453 -12.21 -19.64 -10.26
C GLY A 453 -12.55 -19.17 -8.84
N ASP A 454 -11.71 -18.29 -8.31
CA ASP A 454 -11.92 -17.63 -7.02
C ASP A 454 -11.56 -16.14 -7.08
N GLY A 455 -12.20 -15.33 -6.25
CA GLY A 455 -12.05 -13.88 -6.31
C GLY A 455 -12.56 -13.15 -5.08
N GLY A 456 -12.13 -11.90 -4.94
CA GLY A 456 -12.47 -11.04 -3.83
C GLY A 456 -11.75 -9.69 -3.89
N GLY A 457 -11.83 -8.93 -2.81
CA GLY A 457 -11.20 -7.61 -2.68
C GLY A 457 -12.16 -6.58 -2.09
N HIS A 458 -12.08 -5.34 -2.58
CA HIS A 458 -12.88 -4.22 -2.10
C HIS A 458 -13.94 -3.79 -3.12
N ASP A 459 -14.86 -2.93 -2.69
CA ASP A 459 -15.95 -2.38 -3.50
C ASP A 459 -15.46 -1.62 -4.76
N ILE A 460 -14.36 -0.86 -4.65
CA ILE A 460 -13.80 -0.04 -5.72
C ILE A 460 -12.73 -0.75 -6.56
N ALA A 461 -12.08 -1.76 -5.99
CA ALA A 461 -10.99 -2.49 -6.61
C ALA A 461 -10.95 -3.93 -6.09
N ALA A 462 -11.10 -4.88 -7.00
CA ALA A 462 -11.10 -6.30 -6.68
C ALA A 462 -10.33 -7.10 -7.75
N GLY A 463 -10.07 -8.36 -7.46
CA GLY A 463 -9.41 -9.27 -8.38
C GLY A 463 -9.92 -10.69 -8.25
N ALA A 464 -9.67 -11.48 -9.28
CA ALA A 464 -9.97 -12.90 -9.31
C ALA A 464 -8.89 -13.66 -10.08
N THR A 465 -8.92 -14.97 -9.95
CA THR A 465 -8.18 -15.91 -10.80
C THR A 465 -9.19 -16.91 -11.37
N ILE A 466 -9.17 -17.09 -12.69
CA ILE A 466 -10.11 -17.99 -13.40
C ILE A 466 -9.32 -18.93 -14.33
N PRO A 467 -9.88 -20.10 -14.67
CA PRO A 467 -9.29 -20.96 -15.71
C PRO A 467 -9.16 -20.22 -17.06
N ALA A 468 -8.06 -20.43 -17.78
CA ALA A 468 -7.87 -19.82 -19.09
C ALA A 468 -8.95 -20.25 -20.09
N GLY A 469 -9.48 -19.30 -20.87
CA GLY A 469 -10.56 -19.53 -21.84
C GLY A 469 -11.97 -19.28 -21.31
N GLU A 470 -12.14 -19.02 -20.01
CA GLU A 470 -13.43 -18.71 -19.39
C GLU A 470 -13.73 -17.19 -19.33
N GLU A 471 -12.92 -16.34 -19.97
CA GLU A 471 -13.01 -14.88 -19.86
C GLU A 471 -14.38 -14.36 -20.36
N SER A 472 -14.92 -14.96 -21.42
CA SER A 472 -16.23 -14.57 -21.96
C SER A 472 -17.36 -14.91 -21.00
N ALA A 473 -17.35 -16.12 -20.41
CA ALA A 473 -18.35 -16.55 -19.44
C ALA A 473 -18.27 -15.71 -18.15
N PHE A 474 -17.04 -15.38 -17.73
CA PHE A 474 -16.81 -14.48 -16.61
C PHE A 474 -17.41 -13.09 -16.85
N ILE A 475 -17.18 -12.49 -18.03
CA ILE A 475 -17.76 -11.18 -18.36
C ILE A 475 -19.29 -11.21 -18.38
N GLU A 476 -19.90 -12.26 -18.91
CA GLU A 476 -21.36 -12.41 -18.92
C GLU A 476 -21.92 -12.44 -17.49
N ALA A 477 -21.31 -13.23 -16.60
CA ALA A 477 -21.71 -13.28 -15.18
C ALA A 477 -21.49 -11.93 -14.47
N ALA A 478 -20.33 -11.30 -14.67
CA ALA A 478 -20.02 -10.00 -14.07
C ALA A 478 -20.98 -8.89 -14.52
N ASP A 479 -21.36 -8.88 -15.81
CA ASP A 479 -22.31 -7.93 -16.38
C ASP A 479 -23.70 -8.06 -15.75
N GLU A 480 -24.17 -9.29 -15.55
CA GLU A 480 -25.44 -9.57 -14.88
C GLU A 480 -25.43 -9.11 -13.41
N ILE A 481 -24.37 -9.45 -12.67
CA ILE A 481 -24.23 -9.07 -11.25
C ILE A 481 -24.22 -7.55 -11.10
N ILE A 482 -23.42 -6.83 -11.90
CA ILE A 482 -23.37 -5.36 -11.83
C ILE A 482 -24.73 -4.77 -12.19
N THR A 483 -25.39 -5.27 -13.24
CA THR A 483 -26.73 -4.79 -13.61
C THR A 483 -27.71 -4.90 -12.44
N ASN A 484 -27.64 -5.97 -11.65
CA ASN A 484 -28.48 -6.17 -10.47
C ASN A 484 -28.11 -5.27 -9.28
N GLN A 485 -26.85 -4.83 -9.16
CA GLN A 485 -26.40 -3.94 -8.08
C GLN A 485 -26.89 -2.49 -8.25
N VAL A 486 -26.97 -2.00 -9.49
CA VAL A 486 -27.37 -0.62 -9.81
C VAL A 486 -28.84 -0.46 -10.24
N SER A 487 -29.64 -1.53 -10.18
CA SER A 487 -31.07 -1.55 -10.56
C SER A 487 -32.03 -1.04 -9.49
#